data_AF-A0A183DCH2-F1
#
_entry.id   AF-A0A183DCH2-F1
#
_cell.length_a   1.000
_cell.length_b   1.000
_cell.length_c   1.000
_cell.angle_alpha   90.00
_cell.angle_beta   90.00
_cell.angle_gamma   90.00
#
_symmetry.space_group_name_H-M   'P 1'
#
loop_
_entity.id
_entity.type
_entity.pdbx_description
1 polymer ?
#
loop_
_entity_poly.entity_id
_entity_poly.type
_entity_poly.pdbx_seq_one_letter_code
_entity_poly.pdbx_strand_id
1 'polypeptide(L)'
;LMYSCGMYDYSGQFAFGVGLPAKSGASGAMIVVVPNLMGICMWSPPLDHMGNSIRGVNFCQKLIDTFNFHNYDSLLHADTKKIDPRKRGVPHESELIVEMMFATKKGDIDSVRR
;
A
#
# COMPACT_ATOMS: atom_id res chain seq x y z
N LEU A 1 14.06 9.66 7.49
CA LEU A 1 14.05 9.48 8.96
C LEU A 1 12.94 8.53 9.42
N MET A 2 11.66 8.87 9.22
CA MET A 2 10.54 8.00 9.66
C MET A 2 10.54 6.61 9.01
N TYR A 3 10.93 6.51 7.74
CA TYR A 3 10.97 5.24 7.01
C TYR A 3 11.96 4.21 7.60
N SER A 4 13.18 4.65 7.94
CA SER A 4 14.27 3.77 8.36
C SER A 4 14.43 3.65 9.88
N CYS A 5 13.92 4.61 10.66
CA CYS A 5 14.15 4.71 12.12
C CYS A 5 12.85 4.93 12.91
N GLY A 6 11.70 4.64 12.32
CA GLY A 6 10.39 4.99 12.85
C GLY A 6 9.87 4.11 14.00
N MET A 7 10.19 2.83 13.95
CA MET A 7 9.51 1.75 14.67
C MET A 7 10.46 0.98 15.59
N TYR A 8 11.39 1.69 16.25
CA TYR A 8 12.45 1.11 17.08
C TYR A 8 13.28 0.07 16.28
N ASP A 9 13.65 -1.05 16.88
CA ASP A 9 14.40 -2.13 16.24
C ASP A 9 13.60 -2.82 15.12
N TYR A 10 12.28 -2.65 15.11
CA TYR A 10 11.40 -3.17 14.07
C TYR A 10 11.40 -2.32 12.79
N SER A 11 12.09 -1.17 12.75
CA SER A 11 12.06 -0.23 11.61
C SER A 11 12.44 -0.88 10.28
N GLY A 12 13.46 -1.74 10.26
CA GLY A 12 13.88 -2.42 9.03
C GLY A 12 12.86 -3.43 8.51
N GLN A 13 12.28 -4.22 9.41
CA GLN A 13 11.24 -5.21 9.05
C GLN A 13 9.95 -4.51 8.63
N PHE A 14 9.56 -3.43 9.30
CA PHE A 14 8.41 -2.62 8.93
C PHE A 14 8.60 -1.95 7.56
N ALA A 15 9.79 -1.39 7.29
CA ALA A 15 10.11 -0.81 6.00
C ALA A 15 10.07 -1.83 4.86
N PHE A 16 10.45 -3.08 5.12
CA PHE A 16 10.41 -4.14 4.11
C PHE A 16 9.01 -4.74 3.92
N GLY A 17 8.27 -4.99 4.99
CA GLY A 17 6.95 -5.63 4.93
C GLY A 17 5.81 -4.68 4.59
N VAL A 18 5.81 -3.48 5.19
CA VAL A 18 4.75 -2.47 5.03
C VAL A 18 5.19 -1.37 4.06
N GLY A 19 6.46 -0.97 4.09
CA GLY A 19 6.98 0.02 3.14
C GLY A 19 6.39 1.41 3.29
N LEU A 20 5.82 1.76 4.44
CA LEU A 20 5.29 3.08 4.72
C LEU A 20 6.15 3.82 5.76
N PRO A 21 6.34 5.14 5.64
CA PRO A 21 6.90 5.95 6.71
C PRO A 21 5.99 5.92 7.95
N ALA A 22 6.52 5.46 9.09
CA ALA A 22 5.77 5.40 10.33
C ALA A 22 6.59 5.88 11.53
N LYS A 23 5.93 6.16 12.65
CA LYS A 23 6.55 6.36 13.96
C LYS A 23 5.69 5.73 15.04
N SER A 24 6.28 4.91 15.89
CA SER A 24 5.63 4.41 17.11
C SER A 24 6.05 5.18 18.36
N GLY A 25 5.15 5.30 19.33
CA GLY A 25 5.39 5.85 20.65
C GLY A 25 5.00 4.86 21.75
N ALA A 26 5.71 4.92 22.89
CA ALA A 26 5.49 4.05 24.04
C ALA A 26 4.10 4.20 24.70
N SER A 27 3.33 5.23 24.33
CA SER A 27 1.93 5.38 24.73
C SER A 27 0.96 4.45 23.98
N GLY A 28 1.47 3.63 23.06
CA GLY A 28 0.65 2.82 22.14
C GLY A 28 0.13 3.59 20.94
N ALA A 29 0.51 4.86 20.80
CA ALA A 29 0.22 5.66 19.61
C ALA A 29 1.19 5.31 18.47
N MET A 30 0.67 5.29 17.25
CA MET A 30 1.44 5.06 16.04
C MET A 30 0.92 5.99 14.95
N ILE A 31 1.83 6.68 14.27
CA ILE A 31 1.52 7.54 13.14
C ILE A 31 2.12 6.91 11.90
N VAL A 32 1.33 6.84 10.84
CA VAL A 32 1.72 6.30 9.54
C VAL A 32 1.36 7.32 8.48
N VAL A 33 2.26 7.54 7.53
CA VAL A 33 2.06 8.47 6.43
C VAL A 33 2.04 7.69 5.14
N VAL A 34 1.00 7.88 4.34
CA VAL A 34 0.98 7.47 2.93
C VAL A 34 1.29 8.72 2.11
N PRO A 35 2.51 8.86 1.55
CA PRO A 35 2.92 10.05 0.84
C PRO A 35 1.93 10.43 -0.27
N ASN A 36 1.60 11.72 -0.36
CA ASN A 36 0.67 12.27 -1.36
C ASN A 36 -0.78 11.74 -1.31
N LEU A 37 -1.15 10.99 -0.28
CA LEU A 37 -2.51 10.45 -0.15
C LEU A 37 -3.16 10.78 1.20
N MET A 38 -2.58 10.34 2.32
CA MET A 38 -3.18 10.52 3.65
C MET A 38 -2.18 10.31 4.79
N GLY A 39 -2.50 10.84 5.97
CA GLY A 39 -1.85 10.50 7.24
C GLY A 39 -2.85 9.77 8.14
N ILE A 40 -2.39 8.70 8.79
CA ILE A 40 -3.20 7.87 9.70
C ILE A 40 -2.55 7.90 11.08
N CYS A 41 -3.36 8.14 12.11
CA CYS A 41 -2.96 7.95 13.50
C CYS A 41 -3.77 6.79 14.08
N MET A 42 -3.08 5.85 14.71
CA MET A 42 -3.66 4.72 15.41
C MET A 42 -3.24 4.77 16.86
N TRP A 43 -4.13 4.35 17.75
CA TRP A 43 -3.82 4.25 19.16
C TRP A 43 -4.35 2.94 19.72
N SER A 44 -3.44 2.19 20.33
CA SER A 44 -3.75 0.94 21.01
C SER A 44 -2.70 0.71 22.11
N PRO A 45 -3.08 0.82 23.39
CA PRO A 45 -2.15 0.70 24.53
C PRO A 45 -1.31 -0.59 24.60
N PRO A 46 -1.81 -1.78 24.20
CA PRO A 46 -0.99 -2.99 24.21
C PRO A 46 0.21 -2.92 23.24
N LEU A 47 1.41 -3.08 23.78
CA LEU A 47 2.68 -3.07 23.06
C LEU A 47 3.25 -4.48 22.89
N ASP A 48 4.01 -4.68 21.81
CA ASP A 48 4.84 -5.87 21.60
C ASP A 48 6.14 -5.77 22.40
N HIS A 49 7.00 -6.79 22.28
CA HIS A 49 8.28 -6.84 22.98
C HIS A 49 9.28 -5.77 22.49
N MET A 50 9.03 -5.16 21.33
CA MET A 50 9.85 -4.11 20.73
C MET A 50 9.31 -2.70 21.02
N GLY A 51 8.24 -2.57 21.80
CA GLY A 51 7.63 -1.29 22.17
C GLY A 51 6.71 -0.69 21.11
N ASN A 52 6.33 -1.45 20.08
CA ASN A 52 5.37 -1.04 19.06
C ASN A 52 3.95 -1.50 19.41
N SER A 53 2.93 -0.76 18.97
CA SER A 53 1.55 -1.18 19.19
C SER A 53 1.19 -2.42 18.37
N ILE A 54 0.80 -3.52 19.03
CA ILE A 54 0.50 -4.81 18.38
C ILE A 54 -0.59 -4.64 17.31
N ARG A 55 -1.67 -3.94 17.67
CA ARG A 55 -2.80 -3.72 16.77
C ARG A 55 -2.44 -2.75 15.65
N GLY A 56 -1.61 -1.74 15.94
CA GLY A 56 -1.13 -0.78 14.94
C GLY A 56 -0.32 -1.46 13.84
N VAL A 57 0.66 -2.30 14.23
CA VAL A 57 1.47 -3.05 13.25
C VAL A 57 0.59 -4.00 12.42
N ASN A 58 -0.31 -4.75 13.07
CA ASN A 58 -1.20 -5.68 12.37
C ASN A 58 -2.14 -4.95 11.37
N PHE A 59 -2.67 -3.80 11.76
CA PHE A 59 -3.47 -2.97 10.87
C PHE A 59 -2.67 -2.52 9.64
N CYS A 60 -1.44 -2.04 9.83
CA CYS A 60 -0.57 -1.64 8.71
C CYS A 60 -0.30 -2.79 7.74
N GLN A 61 -0.06 -4.00 8.24
CA GLN A 61 0.16 -5.16 7.38
C GLN A 61 -1.08 -5.44 6.52
N LYS A 62 -2.26 -5.51 7.14
CA LYS A 62 -3.53 -5.71 6.43
C LYS A 62 -3.85 -4.60 5.45
N LEU A 63 -3.48 -3.36 5.77
CA LEU A 63 -3.66 -2.20 4.89
C LEU A 63 -2.89 -2.40 3.58
N ILE A 64 -1.64 -2.84 3.65
CA ILE A 64 -0.79 -3.06 2.47
C ILE A 64 -1.17 -4.33 1.69
N ASP A 65 -1.71 -5.34 2.36
CA ASP A 65 -2.24 -6.52 1.70
C ASP A 65 -3.51 -6.20 0.89
N THR A 66 -4.30 -5.24 1.37
CA THR A 66 -5.56 -4.82 0.72
C THR A 66 -5.36 -3.73 -0.32
N PHE A 67 -4.46 -2.78 -0.07
CA PHE A 67 -4.26 -1.58 -0.88
C PHE A 67 -2.84 -1.50 -1.43
N ASN A 68 -2.69 -0.88 -2.61
CA ASN A 68 -1.39 -0.68 -3.26
C ASN A 68 -0.62 0.55 -2.71
N PHE A 69 -0.54 0.68 -1.38
CA PHE A 69 0.09 1.82 -0.72
C PHE A 69 1.57 1.61 -0.39
N HIS A 70 2.12 0.42 -0.63
CA HIS A 70 3.53 0.16 -0.36
C HIS A 70 4.38 1.11 -1.23
N ASN A 71 5.41 1.76 -0.66
CA ASN A 71 6.19 2.76 -1.41
C ASN A 71 6.82 2.21 -2.69
N TYR A 72 7.09 0.89 -2.71
CA TYR A 72 7.65 0.18 -3.86
C TYR A 72 6.61 -0.69 -4.60
N ASP A 73 5.30 -0.47 -4.38
CA ASP A 73 4.27 -1.17 -5.15
C ASP A 73 4.18 -0.62 -6.59
N SER A 74 3.78 -1.48 -7.52
CA SER A 74 3.63 -1.10 -8.94
C SER A 74 2.24 -0.51 -9.18
N LEU A 75 2.20 0.70 -9.75
CA LEU A 75 0.93 1.34 -10.14
C LEU A 75 0.44 0.92 -11.54
N LEU A 76 1.33 0.36 -12.35
CA LEU A 76 1.11 0.05 -13.76
C LEU A 76 0.75 -1.42 -13.99
N HIS A 77 1.29 -2.33 -13.16
CA HIS A 77 1.07 -3.77 -13.31
C HIS A 77 -0.10 -4.20 -12.42
N ALA A 78 -1.27 -4.39 -13.03
CA ALA A 78 -2.53 -4.77 -12.39
C ALA A 78 -2.57 -6.24 -11.90
N ASP A 79 -1.43 -6.93 -11.82
CA ASP A 79 -1.35 -8.32 -11.35
C ASP A 79 -1.66 -8.49 -9.86
N THR A 80 -1.80 -7.38 -9.12
CA THR A 80 -2.19 -7.41 -7.73
C THR A 80 -3.71 -7.24 -7.61
N LYS A 81 -4.36 -8.17 -6.89
CA LYS A 81 -5.76 -8.06 -6.42
C LYS A 81 -6.00 -6.89 -5.45
N LYS A 82 -5.06 -5.95 -5.37
CA LYS A 82 -5.05 -4.83 -4.44
C LYS A 82 -5.87 -3.69 -5.00
N ILE A 83 -6.50 -2.95 -4.10
CA ILE A 83 -7.39 -1.84 -4.44
C ILE A 83 -6.56 -0.55 -4.49
N ASP A 84 -6.73 0.23 -5.56
CA ASP A 84 -6.21 1.61 -5.63
C ASP A 84 -7.36 2.61 -5.52
N PRO A 85 -7.54 3.29 -4.36
CA PRO A 85 -8.63 4.23 -4.17
C PRO A 85 -8.42 5.56 -4.92
N ARG A 86 -7.25 5.80 -5.52
CA ARG A 86 -7.01 6.99 -6.35
C ARG A 86 -7.70 6.90 -7.71
N LYS A 87 -7.89 5.68 -8.22
CA LYS A 87 -8.65 5.44 -9.45
C LYS A 87 -10.14 5.57 -9.15
N ARG A 88 -10.66 6.79 -9.19
CA ARG A 88 -12.11 7.06 -9.15
C ARG A 88 -12.66 6.94 -10.57
N GLY A 89 -13.42 5.88 -10.86
CA GLY A 89 -14.02 5.72 -12.18
C GLY A 89 -14.53 4.32 -12.51
N VAL A 90 -14.78 4.12 -13.80
CA VAL A 90 -15.16 2.86 -14.45
C VAL A 90 -14.21 1.74 -13.97
N PRO A 91 -14.71 0.53 -13.65
CA PRO A 91 -13.84 -0.54 -13.19
C PRO A 91 -12.68 -0.74 -14.19
N HIS A 92 -11.47 -0.93 -13.67
CA HIS A 92 -10.25 -1.11 -14.47
C HIS A 92 -10.43 -2.21 -15.55
N GLU A 93 -11.23 -3.23 -15.23
CA GLU A 93 -11.60 -4.30 -16.16
C GLU A 93 -12.31 -3.76 -17.41
N SER A 94 -13.27 -2.84 -17.25
CA SER A 94 -13.99 -2.25 -18.38
C SER A 94 -13.11 -1.36 -19.25
N GLU A 95 -12.17 -0.61 -18.67
CA GLU A 95 -11.19 0.17 -19.47
C GLU A 95 -10.29 -0.75 -20.29
N LEU A 96 -9.74 -1.81 -19.66
CA LEU A 96 -8.94 -2.83 -20.35
C LEU A 96 -9.71 -3.50 -21.48
N ILE A 97 -10.98 -3.86 -21.25
CA ILE A 97 -11.82 -4.49 -22.27
C ILE A 97 -12.03 -3.55 -23.46
N VAL A 98 -12.29 -2.27 -23.21
CA VAL A 98 -12.49 -1.28 -24.28
C VAL A 98 -11.20 -1.06 -25.07
N GLU A 99 -10.05 -0.93 -24.40
CA GLU A 99 -8.75 -0.80 -25.05
C GLU A 99 -8.43 -2.05 -25.90
N MET A 100 -8.68 -3.24 -25.36
CA MET A 100 -8.47 -4.51 -26.06
C MET A 100 -9.37 -4.63 -27.29
N MET A 101 -10.66 -4.25 -27.17
CA MET A 101 -11.58 -4.21 -28.31
C MET A 101 -11.13 -3.23 -29.39
N PHE A 102 -10.61 -2.06 -28.99
CA PHE A 102 -10.10 -1.07 -29.93
C PHE A 102 -8.83 -1.54 -30.65
N ALA A 103 -7.89 -2.17 -29.93
CA ALA A 103 -6.68 -2.77 -30.50
C ALA A 103 -7.02 -3.88 -31.50
N THR A 104 -7.98 -4.75 -31.14
CA THR A 104 -8.46 -5.83 -32.01
C THR A 104 -9.10 -5.27 -33.29
N LYS A 105 -9.93 -4.22 -33.18
CA LYS A 105 -10.52 -3.54 -34.33
C LYS A 105 -9.46 -2.94 -35.26
N LYS A 106 -8.39 -2.39 -34.70
CA LYS A 106 -7.28 -1.79 -35.45
C LYS A 106 -6.36 -2.85 -36.09
N GLY A 107 -6.49 -4.12 -35.71
CA GLY A 107 -5.61 -5.21 -36.14
C GLY A 107 -4.21 -5.15 -35.50
N ASP A 108 -4.05 -4.41 -34.40
CA ASP A 108 -2.79 -4.26 -33.68
C ASP A 108 -2.56 -5.44 -32.74
N ILE A 109 -2.01 -6.52 -33.30
CA ILE A 109 -1.73 -7.77 -32.59
C ILE A 109 -0.65 -7.66 -31.51
N ASP A 110 0.24 -6.66 -31.60
CA ASP A 110 1.30 -6.46 -30.61
C ASP A 110 0.72 -5.92 -29.30
N SER A 111 -0.27 -5.04 -29.40
CA SER A 111 -1.01 -4.51 -28.24
C SER A 111 -1.91 -5.55 -27.58
N VAL A 112 -2.44 -6.53 -28.32
CA VAL A 112 -3.27 -7.63 -27.77
C VAL A 112 -2.41 -8.70 -27.08
N ARG A 113 -1.13 -8.83 -27.47
CA ARG A 113 -0.22 -9.86 -26.95
C ARG A 113 0.53 -9.44 -25.68
N ARG A 114 0.61 -8.13 -25.39
CA ARG A 114 1.20 -7.57 -24.17
C ARG A 114 0.30 -7.77 -22.96
#